data_AF-A0A174J5D0-F1
#
_entry.id   AF-A0A174J5D0-F1
#
_cell.length_a   1.000
_cell.length_b   1.000
_cell.length_c   1.000
_cell.angle_alpha   90.00
_cell.angle_beta   90.00
_cell.angle_gamma   90.00
#
_symmetry.space_group_name_H-M   'P 1'
#
loop_
_entity.id
_entity.type
_entity.pdbx_description
1 polymer ?
#
loop_
_entity_poly.entity_id
_entity_poly.type
_entity_poly.pdbx_seq_one_letter_code
_entity_poly.pdbx_strand_id
1 'polypeptide(L)' 'MFNNRTKRAFKRYYRRINLKKKFMEKYICTVCDYVYDPELGDPENGIEPGTSFEDLPEDWVCPLCGVGKEEFEKAS' A
#
# COMPACT_ATOMS: atom_id res chain seq x y z
N MET A 1 1.59 -35.38 -1.34
CA MET A 1 0.90 -35.46 -0.03
C MET A 1 1.55 -34.46 0.94
N PHE A 2 0.95 -33.28 1.19
CA PHE A 2 1.55 -32.27 2.08
C PHE A 2 1.17 -32.54 3.55
N ASN A 3 2.18 -32.70 4.43
CA ASN A 3 1.98 -33.06 5.83
C ASN A 3 1.33 -31.91 6.66
N ASN A 4 0.66 -32.26 7.77
CA ASN A 4 -0.04 -31.28 8.62
C ASN A 4 0.88 -30.25 9.32
N ARG A 5 2.19 -30.54 9.44
CA ARG A 5 3.21 -29.61 9.96
C ARG A 5 3.46 -28.46 8.98
N THR A 6 3.59 -28.76 7.70
CA THR A 6 3.76 -27.78 6.62
C THR A 6 2.53 -26.88 6.45
N LYS A 7 1.31 -27.44 6.55
CA LYS A 7 0.06 -26.66 6.51
C LYS A 7 -0.04 -25.62 7.65
N ARG A 8 0.42 -25.95 8.87
CA ARG A 8 0.44 -25.01 10.00
C ARG A 8 1.47 -23.90 9.82
N ALA A 9 2.65 -24.23 9.30
CA ALA A 9 3.68 -23.23 8.97
C ALA A 9 3.20 -22.27 7.87
N PHE A 10 2.60 -22.80 6.80
CA PHE A 10 1.98 -22.00 5.74
C PHE A 10 0.88 -21.09 6.28
N LYS A 11 -0.04 -21.60 7.09
CA LYS A 11 -1.10 -20.78 7.69
C LYS A 11 -0.54 -19.66 8.57
N ARG A 12 0.53 -19.92 9.33
CA ARG A 12 1.23 -18.89 10.13
C ARG A 12 1.91 -17.85 9.25
N TYR A 13 2.59 -18.28 8.19
CA TYR A 13 3.22 -17.40 7.21
C TYR A 13 2.17 -16.50 6.55
N TYR A 14 1.15 -17.08 5.90
CA TYR A 14 0.06 -16.35 5.25
C TYR A 14 -0.70 -15.41 6.19
N ARG A 15 -0.88 -15.80 7.47
CA ARG A 15 -1.46 -14.90 8.47
C ARG A 15 -0.54 -13.70 8.76
N ARG A 16 0.78 -13.91 8.83
CA ARG A 16 1.76 -12.85 9.12
C ARG A 16 1.89 -11.86 7.96
N ILE A 17 1.96 -12.34 6.72
CA ILE A 17 1.94 -11.46 5.53
C ILE A 17 0.59 -10.72 5.41
N ASN A 18 -0.56 -11.38 5.59
CA ASN A 18 -1.85 -10.68 5.57
C ASN A 18 -2.01 -9.66 6.71
N LEU A 19 -1.44 -9.92 7.89
CA LEU A 19 -1.39 -8.94 8.97
C LEU A 19 -0.53 -7.73 8.60
N LYS A 20 0.64 -7.95 8.00
CA LYS A 20 1.51 -6.86 7.52
C LYS A 20 0.84 -6.05 6.40
N LYS A 21 0.12 -6.73 5.51
CA LYS A 21 -0.69 -6.15 4.44
C LYS A 21 -1.82 -5.26 4.97
N LYS A 22 -2.48 -5.72 6.04
CA LYS A 22 -3.52 -4.94 6.74
C LYS A 22 -2.97 -3.67 7.43
N PHE A 23 -1.67 -3.61 7.68
CA PHE A 23 -1.01 -2.48 8.34
C PHE A 23 -0.56 -1.39 7.38
N MET A 24 -0.50 -1.65 6.07
CA MET A 24 -0.19 -0.64 5.07
C MET A 24 -1.49 0.05 4.67
N GLU A 25 -1.76 1.19 5.29
CA GLU A 25 -2.96 1.99 5.03
C GLU A 25 -2.90 2.55 3.61
N LYS A 26 -3.95 2.27 2.83
CA LYS A 26 -4.11 2.84 1.49
C LYS A 26 -4.67 4.25 1.61
N TYR A 27 -4.38 5.10 0.64
CA TYR A 27 -4.89 6.46 0.60
C TYR A 27 -5.64 6.69 -0.70
N ILE A 28 -6.77 7.37 -0.64
CA ILE A 28 -7.60 7.72 -1.80
C ILE A 28 -7.57 9.22 -2.01
N CYS A 29 -7.30 9.63 -3.24
CA CYS A 29 -7.44 11.01 -3.68
C CYS A 29 -8.92 11.36 -3.74
N THR A 30 -9.36 12.37 -3.00
CA THR A 30 -10.76 12.81 -2.93
C THR A 30 -11.21 13.56 -4.20
N VAL A 31 -10.26 13.93 -5.07
CA VAL A 31 -10.51 14.69 -6.31
C VAL A 31 -10.75 13.79 -7.52
N CYS A 32 -10.02 12.67 -7.63
CA CYS A 32 -10.06 11.79 -8.81
C CYS A 32 -10.23 10.30 -8.48
N ASP A 33 -10.45 9.95 -7.21
CA ASP A 33 -10.61 8.58 -6.71
C ASP A 33 -9.39 7.67 -6.94
N TYR A 34 -8.21 8.24 -7.21
CA TYR A 34 -6.97 7.48 -7.29
C TYR A 34 -6.61 6.87 -5.94
N VAL A 35 -6.35 5.56 -5.90
CA VAL A 35 -5.92 4.86 -4.68
C VAL A 35 -4.42 4.62 -4.71
N TYR A 36 -3.67 5.30 -3.85
CA TYR A 36 -2.29 4.98 -3.56
C TYR A 36 -2.22 3.67 -2.75
N ASP A 37 -1.56 2.66 -3.33
CA ASP A 37 -1.26 1.40 -2.66
C ASP A 37 0.21 1.39 -2.25
N PRO A 38 0.53 1.49 -0.94
CA PRO A 38 1.90 1.45 -0.47
C PRO A 38 2.68 0.21 -0.88
N GLU A 39 2.01 -0.92 -1.15
CA GLU A 39 2.70 -2.13 -1.61
C GLU A 39 3.16 -2.04 -3.05
N LEU A 40 2.47 -1.26 -3.87
CA LEU A 40 2.85 -0.99 -5.25
C LEU A 40 3.77 0.23 -5.33
N GLY A 41 3.62 1.18 -4.41
CA GLY A 41 4.28 2.48 -4.49
C GLY A 41 3.81 3.25 -5.71
N ASP A 42 4.72 4.03 -6.28
CA ASP A 42 4.52 4.76 -7.53
C ASP A 42 5.84 4.82 -8.31
N PRO A 43 6.28 3.69 -8.90
CA PRO A 43 7.62 3.58 -9.50
C PRO A 43 7.82 4.52 -10.70
N GLU A 44 6.75 4.88 -11.39
CA GLU A 44 6.80 5.83 -12.51
C GLU A 44 7.19 7.23 -12.06
N ASN A 45 6.86 7.60 -10.82
CA ASN A 45 7.24 8.86 -10.18
C ASN A 45 8.40 8.70 -9.18
N GLY A 46 9.12 7.58 -9.24
CA GLY A 46 10.31 7.33 -8.41
C GLY A 46 10.01 6.88 -6.97
N ILE A 47 8.78 6.46 -6.68
CA ILE A 47 8.39 5.93 -5.38
C ILE A 47 8.45 4.40 -5.41
N GLU A 48 9.34 3.83 -4.60
CA GLU A 48 9.53 2.37 -4.56
C GLU A 48 8.31 1.63 -3.96
N PRO A 49 8.03 0.40 -4.41
CA PRO A 49 7.05 -0.47 -3.78
C PRO A 49 7.42 -0.73 -2.31
N GLY A 50 6.45 -0.60 -1.41
CA GLY A 50 6.64 -0.69 0.03
C GLY A 50 6.73 0.66 0.75
N THR A 51 6.73 1.78 0.01
CA THR A 51 6.76 3.13 0.57
C THR A 51 5.40 3.50 1.17
N SER A 52 5.36 3.86 2.45
CA SER A 52 4.12 4.33 3.08
C SER A 52 3.72 5.70 2.52
N PHE A 53 2.44 6.04 2.57
CA PHE A 53 1.98 7.37 2.12
C PHE A 53 2.61 8.51 2.95
N GLU A 54 2.87 8.26 4.23
CA GLU A 54 3.52 9.20 5.13
C GLU A 54 5.00 9.44 4.76
N ASP A 55 5.66 8.45 4.16
CA ASP A 55 7.04 8.53 3.68
C ASP A 55 7.17 9.16 2.28
N LEU A 56 6.06 9.49 1.61
CA LEU A 56 6.10 10.15 0.30
C LEU A 56 6.74 11.54 0.40
N PRO A 57 7.53 11.97 -0.59
CA PRO A 57 8.04 13.34 -0.69
C PRO A 57 6.92 14.39 -0.59
N GLU A 58 7.20 15.58 -0.05
CA GLU A 58 6.21 16.68 -0.03
C GLU A 58 5.81 17.15 -1.43
N ASP A 59 6.75 17.11 -2.39
CA ASP A 59 6.52 17.45 -3.79
C ASP A 59 5.81 16.33 -4.59
N TRP A 60 5.51 15.18 -3.96
CA TRP A 60 4.76 14.13 -4.65
C TRP A 60 3.31 14.58 -4.84
N VAL A 61 2.81 14.37 -6.06
CA VAL A 61 1.45 14.72 -6.46
C VAL A 61 0.74 13.49 -7.01
N CYS A 62 -0.59 13.51 -6.99
CA CYS A 62 -1.40 12.46 -7.58
C CYS A 62 -1.01 12.25 -9.06
N PRO A 63 -0.64 11.04 -9.49
CA PRO A 63 -0.24 10.78 -10.87
C PRO A 63 -1.38 10.94 -11.88
N LEU A 64 -2.64 10.93 -11.42
CA LEU A 64 -3.81 11.08 -12.30
C LEU A 64 -4.27 12.53 -12.46
N CYS A 65 -4.22 13.35 -11.41
CA CYS A 65 -4.79 14.70 -11.43
C CYS A 65 -3.84 15.82 -10.98
N GLY A 66 -2.65 15.49 -10.47
CA GLY A 66 -1.62 16.48 -10.11
C GLY A 66 -1.86 17.27 -8.83
N VAL A 67 -2.87 16.93 -8.02
CA VAL A 67 -3.07 17.52 -6.70
C VAL A 67 -2.06 16.97 -5.68
N GLY A 68 -1.74 17.72 -4.64
CA GLY A 68 -0.81 17.29 -3.61
C GLY A 68 -1.40 16.25 -2.65
N LYS A 69 -0.58 15.83 -1.68
CA LYS A 69 -0.94 14.83 -0.66
C LYS A 69 -2.06 15.29 0.28
N GLU A 70 -2.30 16.59 0.37
CA GLU A 70 -3.36 17.20 1.16
C GLU A 70 -4.77 16.79 0.71
N GLU A 71 -4.93 16.44 -0.57
CA GLU A 71 -6.20 15.98 -1.14
C GLU A 71 -6.37 14.44 -1.07
N PHE A 72 -5.60 13.77 -0.21
CA PHE A 72 -5.71 12.34 0.03
C PHE A 72 -6.23 12.04 1.44
N GLU A 73 -7.13 11.07 1.51
CA GLU A 73 -7.66 10.54 2.76
C GLU A 73 -7.35 9.05 2.92
N LYS A 74 -7.36 8.56 4.16
CA LYS A 74 -7.18 7.13 4.43
C LYS A 74 -8.34 6.34 3.82
N ALA A 75 -8.02 5.46 2.87
CA ALA A 75 -8.99 4.53 2.31
C ALA A 75 -9.36 3.51 3.41
N SER A 76 -10.61 3.59 3.85
CA SER A 76 -11.17 2.85 5.00
C SER A 76 -11.24 1.33 4.76
#